data_AF-A0A382ZIS1-F1
#
_entry.id   AF-A0A382ZIS1-F1
#
_cell.length_a   1.000
_cell.length_b   1.000
_cell.length_c   1.000
_cell.angle_alpha   90.00
_cell.angle_beta   90.00
_cell.angle_gamma   90.00
#
_symmetry.space_group_name_H-M   'P 1'
#
loop_
_entity.id
_entity.type
_entity.pdbx_description
1 polymer ?
#
loop_
_entity_poly.entity_id
_entity_poly.type
_entity_poly.pdbx_seq_one_letter_code
_entity_poly.pdbx_strand_id
1 'polypeptide(L)'
;MRKVVVVEITPTDAERAQERLAQESLTQAVVSLCEQGFVVVNDVVAHDHLNFLRERMEEDLKQLREVPEVPHNFVWGNIQQDPPPLPQYVFR
;
A
#
# COMPACT_ATOMS: atom_id res chain seq x y z
N MET A 1 -2.46 9.16 26.74
CA MET A 1 -2.31 8.75 25.33
C MET A 1 -3.60 9.11 24.60
N ARG A 2 -3.51 9.75 23.43
CA ARG A 2 -4.69 10.01 22.58
C ARG A 2 -5.15 8.67 22.01
N LYS A 3 -6.45 8.37 22.06
CA LYS A 3 -7.00 7.14 21.47
C LYS A 3 -6.89 7.28 19.95
N VAL A 4 -6.12 6.40 19.31
CA VAL A 4 -6.07 6.31 17.86
C VAL A 4 -7.40 5.73 17.38
N VAL A 5 -8.04 6.41 16.44
CA VAL A 5 -9.24 5.92 15.77
C VAL A 5 -8.86 5.66 14.32
N VAL A 6 -9.11 4.44 13.85
CA VAL A 6 -8.91 4.10 12.44
C VAL A 6 -10.11 4.65 11.66
N VAL A 7 -9.83 5.50 10.68
CA VAL A 7 -10.81 5.94 9.70
C VAL A 7 -10.56 5.18 8.42
N GLU A 8 -11.57 4.45 7.98
CA GLU A 8 -11.57 3.70 6.74
C GLU A 8 -12.54 4.34 5.75
N ILE A 9 -12.08 4.48 4.51
CA ILE A 9 -12.88 5.04 3.40
C ILE A 9 -12.85 4.00 2.29
N THR A 10 -14.00 3.50 1.91
CA THR A 10 -14.17 2.71 0.69
C THR A 10 -14.78 3.63 -0.36
N PRO A 11 -14.03 4.02 -1.41
CA PRO A 11 -14.57 4.88 -2.46
C PRO A 11 -15.81 4.24 -3.08
N THR A 12 -16.77 5.07 -3.46
CA THR A 12 -17.94 4.63 -4.23
C THR A 12 -17.54 4.27 -5.66
N ASP A 13 -18.40 3.55 -6.38
CA ASP A 13 -18.14 3.21 -7.78
C ASP A 13 -18.04 4.44 -8.68
N ALA A 14 -18.74 5.53 -8.33
CA ALA A 14 -18.63 6.80 -9.02
C ALA A 14 -17.26 7.46 -8.81
N GLU A 15 -16.75 7.47 -7.57
CA GLU A 15 -15.41 7.97 -7.24
C GLU A 15 -14.31 7.14 -7.89
N ARG A 16 -14.47 5.80 -7.91
CA ARG A 16 -13.56 4.90 -8.63
C ARG A 16 -13.55 5.17 -10.13
N ALA A 17 -14.73 5.30 -10.74
CA ALA A 17 -14.85 5.59 -12.17
C ALA A 17 -14.27 6.97 -12.55
N GLN A 18 -14.22 7.91 -11.61
CA GLN A 18 -13.62 9.24 -11.80
C GLN A 18 -12.16 9.31 -11.35
N GLU A 19 -11.60 8.21 -10.82
CA GLU A 19 -10.25 8.14 -10.22
C GLU A 19 -10.03 9.24 -9.17
N ARG A 20 -11.09 9.64 -8.46
CA ARG A 20 -11.09 10.82 -7.58
C ARG A 20 -12.12 10.69 -6.47
N LEU A 21 -11.68 10.96 -5.23
CA LEU A 21 -12.58 11.10 -4.09
C LEU A 21 -13.48 12.34 -4.24
N ALA A 22 -14.75 12.18 -3.92
CA ALA A 22 -15.70 13.28 -3.77
C ALA A 22 -15.34 14.12 -2.54
N GLN A 23 -15.90 15.34 -2.47
CA GLN A 23 -15.54 16.30 -1.43
C GLN A 23 -15.76 15.77 -0.01
N GLU A 24 -16.80 14.98 0.20
CA GLU A 24 -17.12 14.38 1.51
C GLU A 24 -16.03 13.40 1.96
N SER A 25 -15.77 12.37 1.14
CA SER A 25 -14.71 11.38 1.38
C SER A 25 -13.33 12.02 1.50
N LEU A 26 -13.03 13.02 0.67
CA LEU A 26 -11.77 13.76 0.73
C LEU A 26 -11.62 14.52 2.05
N THR A 27 -12.66 15.21 2.50
CA THR A 27 -12.64 15.93 3.79
C THR A 27 -12.41 14.94 4.94
N GLN A 28 -13.09 13.80 4.93
CA GLN A 28 -12.90 12.76 5.95
C GLN A 28 -11.45 12.22 5.95
N ALA A 29 -10.87 11.99 4.77
CA ALA A 29 -9.49 11.54 4.63
C ALA A 29 -8.49 12.55 5.19
N VAL A 30 -8.65 13.83 4.84
CA VAL A 30 -7.78 14.92 5.30
C VAL A 30 -7.89 15.11 6.81
N VAL A 31 -9.10 15.11 7.37
CA VAL A 31 -9.31 15.22 8.83
C VAL A 31 -8.60 14.07 9.55
N SER A 32 -8.76 12.82 9.07
CA SER A 32 -8.07 11.67 9.67
C SER A 32 -6.55 11.80 9.58
N LEU A 33 -6.02 12.24 8.44
CA LEU A 33 -4.59 12.46 8.28
C LEU A 33 -4.05 13.51 9.27
N CYS A 34 -4.77 14.61 9.46
CA CYS A 34 -4.38 15.67 10.39
C CYS A 34 -4.49 15.25 11.86
N GLU A 35 -5.52 14.48 12.24
CA GLU A 35 -5.80 14.14 13.63
C GLU A 35 -5.13 12.85 14.10
N GLN A 36 -5.07 11.85 13.22
CA GLN A 36 -4.60 10.48 13.50
C GLN A 36 -3.24 10.18 12.85
N GLY A 37 -2.82 10.97 11.86
CA GLY A 37 -1.57 10.77 11.12
C GLY A 37 -1.67 9.78 9.96
N PHE A 38 -2.85 9.19 9.72
CA PHE A 38 -3.09 8.26 8.61
C PHE A 38 -4.58 8.16 8.26
N VAL A 39 -4.87 7.54 7.12
CA VAL A 39 -6.20 7.10 6.70
C VAL A 39 -6.05 5.80 5.92
N VAL A 40 -7.03 4.90 6.01
CA VAL A 40 -7.09 3.69 5.19
C VAL A 40 -8.07 3.92 4.06
N VAL A 41 -7.59 3.79 2.81
CA VAL A 41 -8.45 3.86 1.62
C VAL A 41 -8.53 2.46 1.02
N ASN A 42 -9.70 1.85 1.14
CA ASN A 42 -9.94 0.47 0.77
C ASN A 42 -10.18 0.33 -0.74
N ASP A 43 -9.77 -0.80 -1.30
CA ASP A 43 -10.14 -1.23 -2.66
C ASP A 43 -9.90 -0.18 -3.77
N VAL A 44 -8.74 0.50 -3.69
CA VAL A 44 -8.26 1.43 -4.72
C VAL A 44 -7.27 0.82 -5.70
N VAL A 45 -6.68 -0.33 -5.35
CA VAL A 45 -5.79 -1.09 -6.24
C VAL A 45 -6.50 -2.38 -6.64
N ALA A 46 -6.50 -2.69 -7.94
CA ALA A 46 -7.04 -3.94 -8.43
C ALA A 46 -6.33 -5.14 -7.78
N HIS A 47 -7.09 -6.07 -7.21
CA HIS A 47 -6.52 -7.21 -6.48
C HIS A 47 -5.68 -8.11 -7.38
N ASP A 48 -5.96 -8.17 -8.68
CA ASP A 48 -5.16 -8.91 -9.65
C ASP A 48 -3.76 -8.32 -9.81
N HIS A 49 -3.62 -6.98 -9.78
CA HIS A 49 -2.31 -6.31 -9.79
C HIS A 49 -1.51 -6.66 -8.52
N LEU A 50 -2.19 -6.69 -7.37
CA LEU A 50 -1.57 -7.07 -6.10
C LEU A 50 -1.12 -8.54 -6.10
N ASN A 51 -1.94 -9.45 -6.64
CA ASN A 51 -1.58 -10.86 -6.78
C ASN A 51 -0.35 -11.04 -7.68
N PHE A 52 -0.31 -10.34 -8.83
CA PHE A 52 0.81 -10.41 -9.76
C PHE A 52 2.11 -9.85 -9.17
N LEU A 53 2.03 -8.74 -8.42
CA LEU A 53 3.17 -8.19 -7.68
C LEU A 53 3.65 -9.14 -6.59
N ARG A 54 2.72 -9.70 -5.80
CA ARG A 54 3.03 -10.62 -4.69
C ARG A 54 3.86 -11.80 -5.20
N GLU A 55 3.40 -12.48 -6.24
CA GLU A 55 4.08 -13.66 -6.79
C GLU A 55 5.53 -13.35 -7.17
N ARG A 56 5.76 -12.22 -7.82
CA ARG A 56 7.12 -11.81 -8.19
C ARG A 56 7.97 -11.44 -6.98
N MET A 57 7.43 -10.64 -6.06
CA MET A 57 8.17 -10.21 -4.88
C MET A 57 8.53 -11.39 -3.97
N GLU A 58 7.66 -12.39 -3.84
CA GLU A 58 7.97 -13.63 -3.10
C GLU A 58 9.07 -14.46 -3.75
N GLU A 59 9.14 -14.49 -5.09
CA GLU A 59 10.22 -15.13 -5.82
C GLU A 59 11.56 -14.41 -5.60
N ASP A 60 11.58 -13.09 -5.75
CA ASP A 60 12.76 -12.25 -5.54
C ASP A 60 13.26 -12.35 -4.09
N LEU A 61 12.35 -12.45 -3.12
CA LEU A 61 12.69 -12.61 -1.70
C LEU A 61 13.51 -13.88 -1.43
N LYS A 62 13.27 -14.98 -2.16
CA LYS A 62 14.06 -16.21 -2.02
C LYS A 62 15.52 -15.97 -2.36
N GLN A 63 15.79 -15.17 -3.39
CA GLN A 63 17.15 -14.83 -3.81
C GLN A 63 17.79 -13.87 -2.81
N LEU A 64 17.02 -12.87 -2.35
CA LEU A 64 17.51 -11.86 -1.42
C LEU A 64 17.93 -12.44 -0.06
N ARG A 65 17.30 -13.54 0.38
CA ARG A 65 17.65 -14.21 1.64
C ARG A 65 18.98 -14.97 1.61
N GLU A 66 19.49 -15.27 0.42
CA GLU A 66 20.73 -16.04 0.24
C GLU A 66 21.97 -15.14 0.10
N VAL A 67 21.79 -13.82 0.08
CA VAL A 67 22.93 -12.89 0.02
C VAL A 67 23.69 -12.88 1.35
N PRO A 68 25.02 -12.64 1.35
CA PRO A 68 25.83 -12.70 2.58
C PRO A 68 25.37 -11.73 3.68
N GLU A 69 24.83 -10.57 3.29
CA GLU A 69 24.31 -9.55 4.20
C GLU A 69 22.90 -9.13 3.74
N VAL A 70 21.88 -9.73 4.35
CA VAL A 70 20.48 -9.47 3.99
C VAL A 70 20.06 -8.09 4.50
N PRO A 71 19.63 -7.17 3.61
CA PRO A 71 19.26 -5.82 4.01
C PRO A 71 17.96 -5.84 4.82
N HIS A 72 17.89 -5.08 5.92
CA HIS A 72 16.72 -5.05 6.80
C HIS A 72 16.54 -3.69 7.49
N ASN A 73 15.29 -3.34 7.75
CA ASN A 73 14.90 -2.12 8.46
C ASN A 73 14.94 -2.34 9.97
N PHE A 74 15.95 -1.77 10.63
CA PHE A 74 16.18 -1.71 12.09
C PHE A 74 16.42 -3.06 12.79
N VAL A 75 15.57 -4.06 12.55
CA VAL A 75 15.59 -5.36 13.21
C VAL A 75 15.47 -6.50 12.19
N TRP A 76 15.98 -7.66 12.58
CA TRP A 76 15.92 -8.87 11.75
C TRP A 76 14.47 -9.29 11.50
N GLY A 77 14.17 -9.68 10.26
CA GLY A 77 12.82 -10.03 9.79
C GLY A 77 12.14 -8.94 8.95
N ASN A 78 12.53 -7.67 9.12
CA ASN A 78 12.03 -6.57 8.29
C ASN A 78 12.89 -6.38 7.04
N ILE A 79 12.94 -7.41 6.19
CA ILE A 79 13.79 -7.40 4.99
C ILE A 79 13.41 -6.22 4.09
N GLN A 80 14.42 -5.46 3.65
CA GLN A 80 14.24 -4.39 2.66
C GLN A 80 14.18 -5.00 1.27
N GLN A 81 13.11 -4.74 0.54
CA GLN A 81 12.94 -5.23 -0.82
C GLN A 81 12.30 -4.14 -1.68
N ASP A 82 12.95 -3.84 -2.80
CA ASP A 82 12.41 -2.92 -3.79
C ASP A 82 11.31 -3.61 -4.64
N PRO A 83 10.33 -2.86 -5.15
CA PRO A 83 9.37 -3.40 -6.10
C PRO A 83 10.08 -3.83 -7.40
N PRO A 84 9.53 -4.82 -8.15
CA PRO A 84 10.16 -5.32 -9.38
C PRO A 84 10.33 -4.20 -10.43
N PRO A 85 11.56 -3.93 -10.93
CA PRO A 85 11.84 -2.80 -11.80
C PRO A 85 11.56 -3.10 -13.28
N LEU A 86 10.48 -3.85 -13.58
CA LEU A 86 10.15 -4.27 -14.95
C LEU A 86 8.79 -3.70 -15.39
N PRO A 87 8.64 -3.30 -16.67
CA PRO A 87 7.44 -2.61 -17.14
C PRO A 87 6.12 -3.35 -16.89
N GLN A 88 6.12 -4.68 -16.92
CA GLN A 88 4.91 -5.48 -16.68
C GLN A 88 4.37 -5.39 -15.24
N TYR A 89 5.13 -4.84 -14.30
CA TYR A 89 4.71 -4.62 -12.91
C TYR A 89 4.32 -3.15 -12.64
N VAL A 90 4.25 -2.32 -13.68
CA VAL A 90 3.78 -0.93 -13.58
C VAL A 90 2.38 -0.86 -14.17
N PHE A 91 1.39 -0.65 -13.29
CA PHE A 91 -0.02 -0.64 -13.66
C PHE A 91 -0.55 0.79 -13.86
N ARG A 92 -1.61 0.90 -14.65
CA ARG A 92 -2.39 2.13 -14.82
C ARG A 92 -3.62 2.08 -13.93
#